data_AF-A0A7Y1X5Z7-F1
#
_entry.id   AF-A0A7Y1X5Z7-F1
#
_cell.length_a   1.000
_cell.length_b   1.000
_cell.length_c   1.000
_cell.angle_alpha   90.00
_cell.angle_beta   90.00
_cell.angle_gamma   90.00
#
_symmetry.space_group_name_H-M   'P 1'
#
loop_
_entity.id
_entity.type
_entity.pdbx_description
1 polymer ?
#
loop_
_entity_poly.entity_id
_entity_poly.type
_entity_poly.pdbx_seq_one_letter_code
_entity_poly.pdbx_strand_id
1 'polypeptide(L)'
;MKYSSMRGRVFMSLLALVLMIPMGVTAQSDAPFGIQVERQLADLVDDDGTVVGFIEYWNTRNNFIVRVVPDELLVQDVQVYVGLAEPPLKKDKLSPSKFPCKHAVDEPKPSSMAMCSIKDEYVHSWGGDQTRIISVHADLVALNVDGTEALRVDAWGAPDGAEAIGNGYKFETKFHHPRKGHFIDSPVGGLTYETPTNWGTTEESGGFDYFPGETVDLWVGTVYLGSALADQKISPLDIFMADINDPRVVNMARLLQSLDDDHSDGKINIRPVAVGCLDTAKANLGIEVDFSLEGDVEALILETLAMCEGNPESIVLEMVSAAEAQGNLEAGLNASGIFRKNVSKTEDWGETKQKLEVMPVYFPGMRSNGNPSLCYDENGDKLYDEGVDTLGVPYEEWRMPDPTTGESVVCDPRIEG
;
A
#
# COMPACT_ATOMS: atom_id res chain seq x y z
N MET A 1 45.69 31.03 -62.20
CA MET A 1 44.49 31.60 -62.89
C MET A 1 43.65 30.45 -63.40
N LYS A 2 42.31 30.57 -63.25
CA LYS A 2 41.22 29.67 -63.70
C LYS A 2 40.78 28.55 -62.74
N TYR A 3 39.79 28.94 -61.93
CA TYR A 3 38.63 28.16 -61.50
C TYR A 3 38.02 27.32 -62.64
N SER A 4 37.53 26.11 -62.33
CA SER A 4 36.17 25.67 -62.73
C SER A 4 35.80 24.30 -62.12
N SER A 5 34.75 24.33 -61.29
CA SER A 5 33.59 23.41 -61.28
C SER A 5 33.78 21.91 -61.01
N MET A 6 33.27 21.46 -59.85
CA MET A 6 32.34 20.32 -59.83
C MET A 6 31.43 20.37 -58.60
N ARG A 7 30.13 20.57 -58.87
CA ARG A 7 29.02 20.41 -57.92
C ARG A 7 28.89 18.93 -57.55
N GLY A 8 29.13 18.59 -56.29
CA GLY A 8 28.77 17.31 -55.68
C GLY A 8 27.71 17.53 -54.61
N ARG A 9 26.52 16.97 -54.83
CA ARG A 9 25.36 17.03 -53.95
C ARG A 9 25.67 16.32 -52.62
N VAL A 10 25.60 17.02 -51.50
CA VAL A 10 25.56 16.41 -50.16
C VAL A 10 24.09 16.12 -49.84
N PHE A 11 23.73 14.85 -49.88
CA PHE A 11 22.48 14.33 -49.35
C PHE A 11 22.61 14.31 -47.82
N MET A 12 21.97 15.26 -47.15
CA MET A 12 21.89 15.29 -45.69
C MET A 12 20.69 14.43 -45.29
N SER A 13 20.93 13.15 -45.02
CA SER A 13 19.93 12.26 -44.42
C SER A 13 19.70 12.68 -42.97
N LEU A 14 18.57 13.33 -42.73
CA LEU A 14 18.04 13.58 -41.39
C LEU A 14 17.61 12.24 -40.78
N LEU A 15 18.41 11.71 -39.85
CA LEU A 15 18.04 10.55 -39.04
C LEU A 15 17.07 11.04 -37.96
N ALA A 16 15.77 10.80 -38.16
CA ALA A 16 14.74 11.07 -37.16
C ALA A 16 14.92 10.10 -35.99
N LEU A 17 15.40 10.62 -34.86
CA LEU A 17 15.44 9.93 -33.58
C LEU A 17 14.00 9.88 -33.03
N VAL A 18 13.32 8.76 -33.26
CA VAL A 18 12.03 8.45 -32.64
C VAL A 18 12.27 8.22 -31.15
N LEU A 19 11.90 9.20 -30.32
CA LEU A 19 11.74 9.04 -28.88
C LEU A 19 10.59 8.06 -28.64
N MET A 20 10.92 6.78 -28.48
CA MET A 20 10.00 5.80 -27.88
C MET A 20 9.85 6.16 -26.40
N ILE A 21 8.71 6.76 -26.07
CA ILE A 21 8.21 6.80 -24.69
C ILE A 21 7.92 5.34 -24.31
N PRO A 22 8.48 4.81 -23.19
CA PRO A 22 8.10 3.49 -22.74
C PRO A 22 6.63 3.54 -22.34
N MET A 23 5.76 2.96 -23.16
CA MET A 23 4.41 2.57 -22.75
C MET A 23 4.59 1.65 -21.56
N GLY A 24 4.13 2.09 -20.38
CA GLY A 24 4.10 1.27 -19.18
C GLY A 24 3.31 0.01 -19.50
N VAL A 25 4.00 -1.11 -19.59
CA VAL A 25 3.39 -2.43 -19.57
C VAL A 25 2.85 -2.58 -18.15
N THR A 26 1.53 -2.65 -18.00
CA THR A 26 0.93 -3.06 -16.74
C THR A 26 1.36 -4.50 -16.47
N ALA A 27 2.29 -4.66 -15.53
CA ALA A 27 2.66 -5.95 -15.01
C ALA A 27 1.49 -6.45 -14.17
N GLN A 28 0.65 -7.30 -14.76
CA GLN A 28 -0.36 -8.05 -14.00
C GLN A 28 0.39 -8.95 -13.02
N SER A 29 0.48 -8.51 -11.77
CA SER A 29 1.08 -9.27 -10.69
C SER A 29 0.07 -10.32 -10.24
N ASP A 30 0.37 -11.58 -10.52
CA ASP A 30 -0.35 -12.74 -9.99
C ASP A 30 -0.10 -12.85 -8.46
N ALA A 31 -0.70 -11.96 -7.69
CA ALA A 31 -0.84 -12.10 -6.24
C ALA A 31 -2.20 -12.74 -5.92
N PRO A 32 -2.25 -13.77 -5.05
CA PRO A 32 -3.49 -14.50 -4.79
C PRO A 32 -4.48 -13.63 -4.00
N PHE A 33 -5.60 -13.28 -4.62
CA PHE A 33 -6.85 -12.79 -4.01
C PHE A 33 -6.75 -11.60 -3.02
N GLY A 34 -6.02 -10.55 -3.40
CA GLY A 34 -6.25 -9.20 -2.90
C GLY A 34 -6.93 -8.36 -3.98
N ILE A 35 -7.97 -7.59 -3.66
CA ILE A 35 -8.47 -6.58 -4.60
C ILE A 35 -7.37 -5.53 -4.73
N GLN A 36 -6.69 -5.49 -5.88
CA GLN A 36 -5.81 -4.38 -6.22
C GLN A 36 -6.69 -3.20 -6.58
N VAL A 37 -6.69 -2.19 -5.71
CA VAL A 37 -7.39 -0.93 -5.95
C VAL A 37 -6.39 -0.02 -6.66
N GLU A 38 -6.16 -0.31 -7.94
CA GLU A 38 -5.36 0.57 -8.79
C GLU A 38 -6.17 1.80 -9.20
N ARG A 39 -5.47 2.90 -9.50
CA ARG A 39 -6.09 4.09 -10.10
C ARG A 39 -6.79 3.67 -11.39
N GLN A 40 -8.09 3.93 -11.46
CA GLN A 40 -8.87 3.59 -12.65
C GLN A 40 -8.71 4.70 -13.69
N LEU A 41 -8.59 4.30 -14.95
CA LEU A 41 -8.46 5.21 -16.09
C LEU A 41 -9.78 5.27 -16.85
N ALA A 42 -10.14 6.47 -17.30
CA ALA A 42 -11.28 6.67 -18.20
C ALA A 42 -10.98 7.76 -19.21
N ASP A 43 -11.60 7.64 -20.38
CA ASP A 43 -11.46 8.66 -21.42
C ASP A 43 -12.18 9.94 -21.01
N LEU A 44 -11.58 11.08 -21.35
CA LEU A 44 -12.19 12.39 -21.22
C LEU A 44 -12.76 12.77 -22.59
N VAL A 45 -14.09 12.88 -22.67
CA VAL A 45 -14.82 13.01 -23.94
C VAL A 45 -15.51 14.36 -24.00
N ASP A 46 -15.34 15.09 -25.10
CA ASP A 46 -16.02 16.36 -25.34
C ASP A 46 -17.49 16.20 -25.77
N ASP A 47 -18.20 17.31 -25.92
CA ASP A 47 -19.60 17.35 -26.38
C ASP A 47 -19.81 16.74 -27.78
N ASP A 48 -18.77 16.69 -28.62
CA ASP A 48 -18.81 16.12 -29.98
C ASP A 48 -18.51 14.60 -29.98
N GLY A 49 -18.17 14.02 -28.82
CA GLY A 49 -17.79 12.62 -28.67
C GLY A 49 -16.33 12.33 -28.99
N THR A 50 -15.50 13.36 -29.09
CA THR A 50 -14.05 13.27 -29.31
C THR A 50 -13.34 13.09 -27.98
N VAL A 51 -12.38 12.18 -27.93
CA VAL A 51 -11.50 12.02 -26.75
C VAL A 51 -10.49 13.17 -26.75
N VAL A 52 -10.45 13.93 -25.66
CA VAL A 52 -9.61 15.13 -25.45
C VAL A 52 -8.60 14.95 -24.31
N GLY A 53 -8.47 13.72 -23.79
CA GLY A 53 -7.53 13.31 -22.76
C GLY A 53 -8.08 12.15 -21.93
N PHE A 54 -7.64 12.06 -20.68
CA PHE A 54 -8.11 11.03 -19.75
C PHE A 54 -8.31 11.57 -18.34
N ILE A 55 -9.05 10.81 -17.54
CA ILE A 55 -9.16 10.99 -16.10
C ILE A 55 -8.61 9.75 -15.38
N GLU A 56 -7.92 9.98 -14.28
CA GLU A 56 -7.59 8.96 -13.28
C GLU A 56 -8.53 9.16 -12.09
N TYR A 57 -9.16 8.10 -11.60
CA TYR A 57 -10.01 8.19 -10.42
C TYR A 57 -9.79 7.04 -9.45
N TRP A 58 -9.84 7.34 -8.17
CA TRP A 58 -9.72 6.37 -7.09
C TRP A 58 -10.34 6.93 -5.81
N ASN A 59 -10.54 6.06 -4.82
CA ASN A 59 -11.02 6.48 -3.52
C ASN A 59 -9.94 6.31 -2.45
N THR A 60 -9.94 7.19 -1.46
CA THR A 60 -9.20 7.07 -0.22
C THR A 60 -10.18 6.76 0.91
N ARG A 61 -9.70 6.79 2.17
CA ARG A 61 -10.57 6.67 3.34
C ARG A 61 -11.65 7.76 3.40
N ASN A 62 -11.28 8.99 3.06
CA ASN A 62 -12.10 10.18 3.32
C ASN A 62 -12.51 10.93 2.07
N ASN A 63 -11.83 10.71 0.94
CA ASN A 63 -12.02 11.49 -0.29
C ASN A 63 -12.13 10.57 -1.50
N PHE A 64 -12.97 10.95 -2.46
CA PHE A 64 -12.90 10.47 -3.83
C PHE A 64 -12.04 11.44 -4.63
N ILE A 65 -11.03 10.93 -5.32
CA ILE A 65 -10.05 11.74 -6.03
C ILE A 65 -10.21 11.51 -7.51
N VAL A 66 -10.23 12.61 -8.26
CA VAL A 66 -10.22 12.61 -9.72
C VAL A 66 -9.09 13.50 -10.19
N ARG A 67 -8.17 12.94 -10.97
CA ARG A 67 -7.11 13.67 -11.65
C ARG A 67 -7.46 13.74 -13.13
N VAL A 68 -7.63 14.97 -13.62
CA VAL A 68 -7.95 15.26 -15.02
C VAL A 68 -6.67 15.62 -15.75
N VAL A 69 -6.39 14.93 -16.86
CA VAL A 69 -5.21 15.11 -17.69
C VAL A 69 -5.65 15.26 -19.15
N PRO A 70 -5.94 16.50 -19.61
CA PRO A 70 -6.19 16.78 -21.03
C PRO A 70 -4.91 16.62 -21.87
N ASP A 71 -5.07 16.37 -23.17
CA ASP A 71 -3.93 16.18 -24.08
C ASP A 71 -3.24 17.50 -24.46
N GLU A 72 -3.96 18.41 -25.11
CA GLU A 72 -3.43 19.70 -25.60
C GLU A 72 -4.07 20.92 -24.92
N LEU A 73 -5.09 20.69 -24.08
CA LEU A 73 -5.85 21.73 -23.39
C LEU A 73 -5.37 21.92 -21.95
N LEU A 74 -5.83 22.99 -21.30
CA LEU A 74 -5.57 23.26 -19.89
C LEU A 74 -6.86 23.15 -19.09
N VAL A 75 -6.79 22.60 -17.89
CA VAL A 75 -7.94 22.48 -16.99
C VAL A 75 -8.18 23.82 -16.28
N GLN A 76 -9.39 24.36 -16.41
CA GLN A 76 -9.84 25.57 -15.72
C GLN A 76 -10.65 25.22 -14.46
N ASP A 77 -11.68 24.40 -14.63
CA ASP A 77 -12.56 23.97 -13.53
C ASP A 77 -12.81 22.47 -13.62
N VAL A 78 -12.95 21.81 -12.46
CA VAL A 78 -13.37 20.40 -12.36
C VAL A 78 -14.55 20.33 -11.39
N GLN A 79 -15.66 19.74 -11.82
CA GLN A 79 -16.83 19.50 -10.97
C GLN A 79 -17.14 18.00 -10.95
N VAL A 80 -17.26 17.45 -9.76
CA VAL A 80 -17.47 16.01 -9.56
C VAL A 80 -18.72 15.78 -8.72
N TYR A 81 -19.59 14.93 -9.23
CA TYR A 81 -20.70 14.36 -8.49
C TYR A 81 -20.30 12.98 -7.97
N VAL A 82 -20.51 12.74 -6.68
CA VAL A 82 -20.44 11.42 -6.06
C VAL A 82 -21.74 11.25 -5.29
N GLY A 83 -22.51 10.23 -5.64
CA GLY A 83 -23.90 10.01 -5.23
C GLY A 83 -24.23 8.55 -4.87
N LEU A 84 -25.16 8.34 -3.94
CA LEU A 84 -25.99 7.12 -3.93
C LEU A 84 -27.22 7.26 -4.85
N ALA A 85 -27.60 8.49 -5.15
CA ALA A 85 -28.73 8.82 -6.01
C ALA A 85 -28.23 9.27 -7.39
N GLU A 86 -29.18 9.44 -8.32
CA GLU A 86 -28.84 9.98 -9.64
C GLU A 86 -28.35 11.44 -9.54
N PRO A 87 -27.39 11.83 -10.41
CA PRO A 87 -26.87 13.18 -10.44
C PRO A 87 -27.97 14.22 -10.72
N PRO A 88 -27.83 15.45 -10.21
CA PRO A 88 -28.87 16.47 -10.34
C PRO A 88 -29.06 16.90 -11.80
N LEU A 89 -30.28 16.71 -12.31
CA LEU A 89 -30.67 17.10 -13.67
C LEU A 89 -31.41 18.45 -13.72
N LYS A 90 -31.24 19.16 -14.84
CA LYS A 90 -31.99 20.36 -15.20
C LYS A 90 -32.43 20.25 -16.66
N LYS A 91 -33.74 20.06 -16.90
CA LYS A 91 -34.31 19.80 -18.24
C LYS A 91 -33.62 18.60 -18.93
N ASP A 92 -33.53 17.48 -18.22
CA ASP A 92 -32.93 16.21 -18.68
C ASP A 92 -31.43 16.28 -19.05
N LYS A 93 -30.76 17.38 -18.70
CA LYS A 93 -29.30 17.55 -18.80
C LYS A 93 -28.65 17.56 -17.43
N LEU A 94 -27.42 17.07 -17.35
CA LEU A 94 -26.63 17.15 -16.12
C LEU A 94 -26.36 18.61 -15.77
N SER A 95 -26.38 18.93 -14.48
CA SER A 95 -26.17 20.28 -13.98
C SER A 95 -24.88 20.36 -13.15
N PRO A 96 -23.68 20.47 -13.77
CA PRO A 96 -22.40 20.58 -13.05
C PRO A 96 -22.38 21.65 -11.96
N SER A 97 -23.11 22.75 -12.14
CA SER A 97 -23.24 23.82 -11.15
C SER A 97 -23.89 23.37 -9.82
N LYS A 98 -24.54 22.21 -9.78
CA LYS A 98 -25.15 21.63 -8.57
C LYS A 98 -24.31 20.48 -7.98
N PHE A 99 -23.17 20.16 -8.59
CA PHE A 99 -22.31 19.10 -8.06
C PHE A 99 -21.68 19.56 -6.74
N PRO A 100 -21.58 18.66 -5.74
CA PRO A 100 -21.10 18.99 -4.41
C PRO A 100 -19.61 19.35 -4.40
N CYS A 101 -18.82 18.69 -5.25
CA CYS A 101 -17.39 18.93 -5.36
C CYS A 101 -17.11 19.84 -6.56
N LYS A 102 -16.56 21.02 -6.29
CA LYS A 102 -16.10 21.97 -7.30
C LYS A 102 -14.67 22.37 -6.98
N HIS A 103 -13.81 22.20 -7.95
CA HIS A 103 -12.40 22.51 -7.84
C HIS A 103 -12.06 23.47 -8.99
N ALA A 104 -12.05 24.76 -8.67
CA ALA A 104 -11.60 25.80 -9.58
C ALA A 104 -10.09 25.96 -9.46
N VAL A 105 -9.40 26.02 -10.60
CA VAL A 105 -7.95 26.20 -10.63
C VAL A 105 -7.64 27.68 -10.89
N ASP A 106 -6.85 28.31 -10.01
CA ASP A 106 -6.54 29.74 -10.09
C ASP A 106 -5.92 30.15 -11.43
N GLU A 107 -5.09 29.27 -12.00
CA GLU A 107 -4.49 29.40 -13.32
C GLU A 107 -4.68 28.10 -14.09
N PRO A 108 -5.05 28.13 -15.39
CA PRO A 108 -5.23 26.91 -16.16
C PRO A 108 -3.98 26.03 -16.18
N LYS A 109 -4.12 24.77 -15.79
CA LYS A 109 -2.99 23.82 -15.65
C LYS A 109 -3.12 22.61 -16.57
N PRO A 110 -2.00 22.00 -16.99
CA PRO A 110 -2.03 20.80 -17.84
C PRO A 110 -2.60 19.56 -17.13
N SER A 111 -2.69 19.58 -15.80
CA SER A 111 -3.42 18.58 -15.04
C SER A 111 -3.96 19.18 -13.75
N SER A 112 -5.11 18.71 -13.31
CA SER A 112 -5.72 19.12 -12.04
C SER A 112 -6.22 17.93 -11.25
N MET A 113 -6.12 17.98 -9.92
CA MET A 113 -6.57 16.92 -9.03
C MET A 113 -7.66 17.47 -8.11
N ALA A 114 -8.90 16.99 -8.31
CA ALA A 114 -10.04 17.31 -7.46
C ALA A 114 -10.17 16.27 -6.34
N MET A 115 -10.13 16.73 -5.09
CA MET A 115 -10.34 15.91 -3.90
C MET A 115 -11.72 16.18 -3.32
N CYS A 116 -12.63 15.21 -3.46
CA CYS A 116 -14.02 15.35 -3.06
C CYS A 116 -14.28 14.62 -1.74
N SER A 117 -14.59 15.37 -0.68
CA SER A 117 -14.89 14.80 0.64
C SER A 117 -16.11 13.88 0.59
N ILE A 118 -15.95 12.68 1.14
CA ILE A 118 -17.00 11.67 1.31
C ILE A 118 -17.77 11.91 2.63
N LYS A 119 -17.27 12.79 3.52
CA LYS A 119 -17.73 12.90 4.92
C LYS A 119 -19.15 13.46 5.11
N ASP A 120 -19.69 14.23 4.17
CA ASP A 120 -20.93 14.99 4.44
C ASP A 120 -22.23 14.27 4.00
N GLU A 121 -22.16 13.20 3.19
CA GLU A 121 -23.36 12.45 2.76
C GLU A 121 -23.29 10.93 2.99
N TYR A 122 -22.12 10.37 3.34
CA TYR A 122 -21.90 8.91 3.37
C TYR A 122 -21.58 8.36 4.76
N VAL A 123 -22.22 8.91 5.79
CA VAL A 123 -22.20 8.34 7.14
C VAL A 123 -23.06 7.07 7.16
N HIS A 124 -22.49 5.97 6.69
CA HIS A 124 -22.69 4.69 7.35
C HIS A 124 -21.47 3.82 7.08
N SER A 125 -21.03 3.16 8.14
CA SER A 125 -19.97 2.16 8.19
C SER A 125 -19.71 1.48 6.85
N TRP A 126 -18.44 1.23 6.55
CA TRP A 126 -17.97 0.44 5.40
C TRP A 126 -18.56 -0.99 5.29
N GLY A 127 -19.61 -1.34 6.05
CA GLY A 127 -20.36 -2.60 6.01
C GLY A 127 -21.69 -2.50 5.26
N GLY A 128 -21.71 -1.90 4.06
CA GLY A 128 -22.88 -1.82 3.18
C GLY A 128 -22.49 -1.84 1.70
N ASP A 129 -23.45 -1.54 0.81
CA ASP A 129 -23.14 -1.36 -0.62
C ASP A 129 -22.24 -0.12 -0.81
N GLN A 130 -21.04 -0.37 -1.31
CA GLN A 130 -20.01 0.64 -1.53
C GLN A 130 -20.05 1.20 -2.96
N THR A 131 -21.04 0.79 -3.76
CA THR A 131 -21.26 1.33 -5.10
C THR A 131 -21.73 2.78 -5.02
N ARG A 132 -21.11 3.64 -5.83
CA ARG A 132 -21.44 5.07 -5.94
C ARG A 132 -21.62 5.42 -7.41
N ILE A 133 -22.61 6.25 -7.69
CA ILE A 133 -22.82 6.87 -9.00
C ILE A 133 -21.94 8.11 -9.06
N ILE A 134 -21.16 8.22 -10.12
CA ILE A 134 -20.18 9.28 -10.32
C ILE A 134 -20.43 9.95 -11.67
N SER A 135 -20.25 11.25 -11.69
CA SER A 135 -20.21 12.04 -12.91
C SER A 135 -19.12 13.08 -12.78
N VAL A 136 -18.21 13.13 -13.75
CA VAL A 136 -17.05 14.03 -13.76
C VAL A 136 -17.24 14.99 -14.93
N HIS A 137 -17.25 16.28 -14.62
CA HIS A 137 -17.24 17.38 -15.58
C HIS A 137 -15.92 18.14 -15.45
N ALA A 138 -15.32 18.51 -16.57
CA ALA A 138 -14.15 19.35 -16.62
C ALA A 138 -14.33 20.44 -17.68
N ASP A 139 -14.04 21.68 -17.28
CA ASP A 139 -14.00 22.83 -18.16
C ASP A 139 -12.54 22.98 -18.62
N LEU A 140 -12.30 22.78 -19.92
CA LEU A 140 -10.99 22.85 -20.53
C LEU A 140 -10.85 24.14 -21.36
N VAL A 141 -9.67 24.74 -21.35
CA VAL A 141 -9.37 25.96 -22.10
C VAL A 141 -8.07 25.84 -22.88
N ALA A 142 -8.05 26.42 -24.08
CA ALA A 142 -6.82 26.74 -24.79
C ALA A 142 -6.54 28.25 -24.63
N LEU A 143 -5.30 28.61 -24.33
CA LEU A 143 -4.90 30.01 -24.20
C LEU A 143 -4.15 30.48 -25.46
N ASN A 144 -4.42 31.70 -25.89
CA ASN A 144 -3.64 32.40 -26.90
C ASN A 144 -2.27 32.82 -26.35
N VAL A 145 -1.36 33.25 -27.23
CA VAL A 145 -0.01 33.74 -26.86
C VAL A 145 -0.06 34.93 -25.89
N ASP A 146 -1.17 35.67 -25.87
CA ASP A 146 -1.41 36.80 -24.97
C ASP A 146 -2.06 36.41 -23.63
N GLY A 147 -2.30 35.11 -23.39
CA GLY A 147 -2.93 34.58 -22.18
C GLY A 147 -4.46 34.70 -22.16
N THR A 148 -5.10 35.11 -23.27
CA THR A 148 -6.57 35.15 -23.38
C THR A 148 -7.14 33.78 -23.75
N GLU A 149 -8.36 33.47 -23.30
CA GLU A 149 -9.07 32.25 -23.69
C GLU A 149 -9.34 32.21 -25.20
N ALA A 150 -8.73 31.26 -25.89
CA ALA A 150 -8.89 31.03 -27.33
C ALA A 150 -10.06 30.10 -27.64
N LEU A 151 -10.23 29.08 -26.80
CA LEU A 151 -11.24 28.04 -26.94
C LEU A 151 -11.61 27.53 -25.54
N ARG A 152 -12.89 27.25 -25.33
CA ARG A 152 -13.40 26.53 -24.16
C ARG A 152 -14.09 25.25 -24.65
N VAL A 153 -13.76 24.13 -24.02
CA VAL A 153 -14.31 22.81 -24.30
C VAL A 153 -14.86 22.25 -23.00
N ASP A 154 -16.13 21.88 -22.99
CA ASP A 154 -16.73 21.11 -21.90
C ASP A 154 -16.47 19.63 -22.14
N ALA A 155 -15.93 18.94 -21.14
CA ALA A 155 -15.55 17.54 -21.26
C ALA A 155 -16.04 16.70 -20.07
N TRP A 156 -16.30 15.43 -20.33
CA TRP A 156 -16.90 14.49 -19.39
C TRP A 156 -16.08 13.22 -19.28
N GLY A 157 -15.93 12.72 -18.06
CA GLY A 157 -15.30 11.41 -17.83
C GLY A 157 -16.23 10.26 -18.22
N ALA A 158 -15.79 9.44 -19.17
CA ALA A 158 -16.55 8.31 -19.71
C ALA A 158 -15.73 7.00 -19.62
N PRO A 159 -15.72 6.30 -18.47
CA PRO A 159 -15.15 4.96 -18.38
C PRO A 159 -15.93 3.96 -19.24
N ASP A 160 -15.32 2.80 -19.50
CA ASP A 160 -16.01 1.67 -20.12
C ASP A 160 -17.27 1.30 -19.32
N GLY A 161 -18.41 1.26 -20.01
CA GLY A 161 -19.71 1.00 -19.40
C GLY A 161 -20.40 2.23 -18.79
N ALA A 162 -19.87 3.44 -19.00
CA ALA A 162 -20.56 4.66 -18.63
C ALA A 162 -21.88 4.83 -19.42
N GLU A 163 -22.92 5.30 -18.73
CA GLU A 163 -24.22 5.61 -19.31
C GLU A 163 -24.29 7.09 -19.70
N ALA A 164 -24.66 7.36 -20.95
CA ALA A 164 -24.92 8.73 -21.40
C ALA A 164 -26.22 9.27 -20.78
N ILE A 165 -26.14 10.45 -20.15
CA ILE A 165 -27.30 11.19 -19.66
C ILE A 165 -27.25 12.63 -20.15
N GLY A 166 -28.19 12.97 -21.03
CA GLY A 166 -28.36 14.33 -21.53
C GLY A 166 -27.16 14.80 -22.33
N ASN A 167 -26.26 15.54 -21.69
CA ASN A 167 -25.06 16.12 -22.28
C ASN A 167 -23.75 15.58 -21.67
N GLY A 168 -23.80 14.54 -20.86
CA GLY A 168 -22.60 13.98 -20.23
C GLY A 168 -22.77 12.51 -19.87
N TYR A 169 -21.89 12.03 -19.00
CA TYR A 169 -21.84 10.62 -18.62
C TYR A 169 -22.00 10.43 -17.12
N LYS A 170 -22.64 9.33 -16.73
CA LYS A 170 -22.57 8.78 -15.38
C LYS A 170 -21.97 7.38 -15.43
N PHE A 171 -21.33 6.97 -14.35
CA PHE A 171 -20.87 5.61 -14.19
C PHE A 171 -20.97 5.19 -12.72
N GLU A 172 -21.06 3.89 -12.50
CA GLU A 172 -21.05 3.31 -11.17
C GLU A 172 -19.66 2.77 -10.87
N THR A 173 -19.14 3.05 -9.69
CA THR A 173 -17.89 2.45 -9.21
C THR A 173 -18.01 2.03 -7.75
N LYS A 174 -17.29 0.98 -7.39
CA LYS A 174 -17.26 0.46 -6.03
C LYS A 174 -16.12 1.10 -5.25
N PHE A 175 -16.43 1.69 -4.11
CA PHE A 175 -15.40 2.21 -3.22
C PHE A 175 -14.79 1.09 -2.40
N HIS A 176 -13.48 1.14 -2.17
CA HIS A 176 -12.77 0.14 -1.38
C HIS A 176 -12.28 0.75 -0.07
N HIS A 177 -12.43 0.04 1.05
CA HIS A 177 -11.88 0.51 2.31
C HIS A 177 -10.35 0.33 2.31
N PRO A 178 -9.55 1.39 2.48
CA PRO A 178 -8.10 1.24 2.61
C PRO A 178 -7.75 0.47 3.90
N ARG A 179 -6.77 -0.42 3.85
CA ARG A 179 -6.25 -1.06 5.05
C ARG A 179 -5.37 -0.07 5.81
N LYS A 180 -5.18 -0.33 7.10
CA LYS A 180 -4.30 0.46 7.96
C LYS A 180 -3.02 -0.32 8.23
N GLY A 181 -1.89 0.22 7.78
CA GLY A 181 -0.55 -0.27 8.03
C GLY A 181 0.05 0.48 9.22
N HIS A 182 1.09 -0.09 9.83
CA HIS A 182 1.84 0.58 10.89
C HIS A 182 3.33 0.47 10.59
N PHE A 183 4.06 1.59 10.66
CA PHE A 183 5.52 1.58 10.63
C PHE A 183 6.07 1.39 12.04
N ILE A 184 6.84 0.32 12.21
CA ILE A 184 7.30 -0.19 13.50
C ILE A 184 8.83 -0.25 13.53
N ASP A 185 9.40 0.61 14.35
CA ASP A 185 10.63 0.37 15.10
C ASP A 185 10.18 0.10 16.55
N SER A 186 9.87 1.17 17.28
CA SER A 186 8.64 1.32 18.06
C SER A 186 7.57 2.00 17.18
N PRO A 187 6.29 2.09 17.55
CA PRO A 187 5.30 2.81 16.73
C PRO A 187 5.79 4.23 16.38
N VAL A 188 6.00 4.52 15.08
CA VAL A 188 6.63 5.78 14.64
C VAL A 188 5.60 6.78 14.08
N GLY A 189 5.23 7.77 14.88
CA GLY A 189 4.43 8.91 14.45
C GLY A 189 5.26 10.04 13.83
N GLY A 190 4.66 10.77 12.88
CA GLY A 190 5.29 11.95 12.28
C GLY A 190 6.06 11.72 10.97
N LEU A 191 6.05 10.49 10.42
CA LEU A 191 6.64 10.20 9.10
C LEU A 191 5.72 10.68 8.00
N THR A 192 6.27 11.29 6.95
CA THR A 192 5.51 11.52 5.72
C THR A 192 5.50 10.23 4.91
N TYR A 193 4.32 9.83 4.41
CA TYR A 193 4.18 8.65 3.57
C TYR A 193 3.45 8.98 2.27
N GLU A 194 3.82 8.27 1.21
CA GLU A 194 3.15 8.32 -0.09
C GLU A 194 3.01 6.90 -0.62
N THR A 195 1.82 6.58 -1.07
CA THR A 195 1.47 5.37 -1.81
C THR A 195 0.84 5.81 -3.13
N PRO A 196 0.69 4.92 -4.12
CA PRO A 196 0.00 5.26 -5.36
C PRO A 196 -1.40 5.87 -5.15
N THR A 197 -2.12 5.55 -4.07
CA THR A 197 -3.48 6.07 -3.84
C THR A 197 -3.64 6.99 -2.64
N ASN A 198 -2.80 6.87 -1.62
CA ASN A 198 -2.92 7.61 -0.35
C ASN A 198 -1.60 8.32 -0.01
N TRP A 199 -1.70 9.44 0.69
CA TRP A 199 -0.55 10.19 1.18
C TRP A 199 -0.91 10.92 2.47
N GLY A 200 0.08 11.25 3.27
CA GLY A 200 -0.11 12.00 4.50
C GLY A 200 1.03 11.82 5.49
N THR A 201 0.70 11.95 6.77
CA THR A 201 1.63 11.75 7.88
C THR A 201 1.18 10.58 8.74
N THR A 202 2.10 9.76 9.22
CA THR A 202 1.79 8.64 10.12
C THR A 202 1.22 9.16 11.44
N GLU A 203 0.20 8.48 11.94
CA GLU A 203 -0.38 8.77 13.26
C GLU A 203 0.59 8.39 14.38
N GLU A 204 0.33 8.81 15.63
CA GLU A 204 1.11 8.46 16.82
C GLU A 204 1.32 6.93 17.01
N SER A 205 0.41 6.12 16.47
CA SER A 205 0.54 4.65 16.46
C SER A 205 1.43 4.09 15.33
N GLY A 206 2.04 4.96 14.51
CA GLY A 206 2.70 4.59 13.26
C GLY A 206 1.75 4.31 12.10
N GLY A 207 0.45 4.61 12.28
CA GLY A 207 -0.61 4.23 11.34
C GLY A 207 -0.58 5.01 10.03
N PHE A 208 -0.69 4.31 8.89
CA PHE A 208 -0.89 4.88 7.55
C PHE A 208 -1.95 4.09 6.76
N ASP A 209 -2.58 4.72 5.77
CA ASP A 209 -3.59 4.09 4.92
C ASP A 209 -2.96 3.59 3.61
N TYR A 210 -3.33 2.37 3.19
CA TYR A 210 -2.86 1.76 1.93
C TYR A 210 -3.87 0.76 1.36
N PHE A 211 -3.76 0.43 0.08
CA PHE A 211 -4.43 -0.73 -0.52
C PHE A 211 -3.46 -1.91 -0.72
N PRO A 212 -3.93 -3.16 -0.59
CA PRO A 212 -3.09 -4.34 -0.79
C PRO A 212 -2.37 -4.34 -2.15
N GLY A 213 -1.06 -4.59 -2.12
CA GLY A 213 -0.20 -4.66 -3.31
C GLY A 213 0.52 -3.36 -3.66
N GLU A 214 0.21 -2.25 -2.99
CA GLU A 214 0.93 -0.98 -3.15
C GLU A 214 2.28 -0.97 -2.44
N THR A 215 3.20 -0.14 -2.94
CA THR A 215 4.40 0.25 -2.20
C THR A 215 4.14 1.54 -1.43
N VAL A 216 4.83 1.71 -0.32
CA VAL A 216 4.82 2.93 0.47
C VAL A 216 6.24 3.50 0.52
N ASP A 217 6.35 4.75 0.09
CA ASP A 217 7.54 5.57 0.24
C ASP A 217 7.43 6.38 1.53
N LEU A 218 8.53 6.45 2.28
CA LEU A 218 8.56 7.06 3.61
C LEU A 218 9.65 8.14 3.68
N TRP A 219 9.33 9.24 4.36
CA TRP A 219 10.24 10.36 4.59
C TRP A 219 10.12 10.89 6.03
N VAL A 220 11.21 11.49 6.50
CA VAL A 220 11.20 12.39 7.66
C VAL A 220 11.65 13.76 7.16
N GLY A 221 10.71 14.71 7.08
CA GLY A 221 10.97 15.99 6.41
C GLY A 221 11.45 15.77 4.98
N THR A 222 12.67 16.20 4.70
CA THR A 222 13.37 16.08 3.42
C THR A 222 14.28 14.84 3.31
N VAL A 223 14.40 14.03 4.36
CA VAL A 223 15.18 12.78 4.36
C VAL A 223 14.31 11.64 3.87
N TYR A 224 14.70 11.02 2.75
CA TYR A 224 14.05 9.81 2.25
C TYR A 224 14.53 8.59 3.02
N LEU A 225 13.60 7.86 3.64
CA LEU A 225 13.92 6.63 4.38
C LEU A 225 14.00 5.43 3.46
N GLY A 226 13.14 5.39 2.42
CA GLY A 226 13.08 4.32 1.43
C GLY A 226 11.66 3.90 1.08
N SER A 227 11.57 2.83 0.29
CA SER A 227 10.32 2.24 -0.19
C SER A 227 10.16 0.82 0.33
N ALA A 228 8.96 0.43 0.73
CA ALA A 228 8.64 -0.93 1.12
C ALA A 228 7.28 -1.37 0.54
N LEU A 229 7.07 -2.68 0.42
CA LEU A 229 5.72 -3.20 0.12
C LEU A 229 4.80 -2.90 1.31
N ALA A 230 3.68 -2.21 1.06
CA ALA A 230 2.76 -1.83 2.11
C ALA A 230 2.05 -3.07 2.68
N ASP A 231 2.14 -3.23 3.99
CA ASP A 231 1.47 -4.30 4.74
C ASP A 231 0.97 -3.75 6.08
N GLN A 232 0.22 -4.57 6.82
CA GLN A 232 -0.35 -4.21 8.12
C GLN A 232 0.72 -3.75 9.11
N LYS A 233 1.94 -4.29 8.98
CA LYS A 233 3.11 -3.90 9.76
C LYS A 233 4.34 -3.91 8.87
N ILE A 234 4.99 -2.77 8.76
CA ILE A 234 6.27 -2.59 8.08
C ILE A 234 7.28 -2.02 9.06
N SER A 235 8.57 -2.18 8.77
CA SER A 235 9.66 -1.84 9.66
C SER A 235 10.89 -1.42 8.85
N PRO A 236 11.94 -0.88 9.50
CA PRO A 236 13.22 -0.65 8.86
C PRO A 236 13.79 -1.83 8.06
N LEU A 237 13.49 -3.07 8.49
CA LEU A 237 13.94 -4.28 7.81
C LEU A 237 13.27 -4.47 6.43
N ASP A 238 12.04 -3.98 6.25
CA ASP A 238 11.31 -4.11 4.97
C ASP A 238 11.85 -3.20 3.90
N ILE A 239 12.25 -1.98 4.30
CA ILE A 239 12.80 -0.98 3.40
C ILE A 239 14.09 -1.50 2.76
N PHE A 240 14.98 -2.10 3.56
CA PHE A 240 16.27 -2.60 3.07
C PHE A 240 16.25 -4.07 2.68
N MET A 241 15.13 -4.78 2.89
CA MET A 241 14.99 -6.24 2.79
C MET A 241 16.16 -6.96 3.48
N ALA A 242 16.47 -6.53 4.70
CA ALA A 242 17.69 -6.88 5.42
C ALA A 242 17.40 -7.39 6.84
N ASP A 243 18.45 -7.89 7.49
CA ASP A 243 18.39 -8.35 8.89
C ASP A 243 18.62 -7.18 9.86
N ILE A 244 18.27 -7.38 11.13
CA ILE A 244 18.42 -6.39 12.21
C ILE A 244 19.87 -5.93 12.42
N ASN A 245 20.85 -6.75 12.02
CA ASN A 245 22.27 -6.45 12.12
C ASN A 245 22.82 -5.68 10.90
N ASP A 246 21.99 -5.39 9.89
CA ASP A 246 22.44 -4.61 8.73
C ASP A 246 22.72 -3.16 9.17
N PRO A 247 23.91 -2.60 8.89
CA PRO A 247 24.26 -1.24 9.26
C PRO A 247 23.22 -0.20 8.80
N ARG A 248 22.56 -0.42 7.65
CA ARG A 248 21.53 0.49 7.13
C ARG A 248 20.28 0.52 8.01
N VAL A 249 19.84 -0.67 8.46
CA VAL A 249 18.71 -0.83 9.37
C VAL A 249 19.01 -0.15 10.70
N VAL A 250 20.19 -0.42 11.26
CA VAL A 250 20.63 0.17 12.53
C VAL A 250 20.75 1.69 12.42
N ASN A 251 21.38 2.20 11.36
CA ASN A 251 21.54 3.65 11.16
C ASN A 251 20.21 4.37 10.97
N MET A 252 19.23 3.75 10.29
CA MET A 252 17.89 4.32 10.19
C MET A 252 17.17 4.32 11.53
N ALA A 253 17.23 3.23 12.29
CA ALA A 253 16.66 3.15 13.64
C ALA A 253 17.27 4.21 14.57
N ARG A 254 18.60 4.40 14.53
CA ARG A 254 19.30 5.44 15.28
C ARG A 254 18.79 6.83 14.95
N LEU A 255 18.62 7.15 13.66
CA LEU A 255 18.10 8.44 13.24
C LEU A 255 16.69 8.66 13.80
N LEU A 256 15.78 7.70 13.60
CA LEU A 256 14.39 7.81 14.05
C LEU A 256 14.29 7.95 15.58
N GLN A 257 15.01 7.13 16.32
CA GLN A 257 15.01 7.16 17.78
C GLN A 257 15.67 8.42 18.34
N SER A 258 16.66 9.01 17.66
CA SER A 258 17.29 10.26 18.12
C SER A 258 16.45 11.51 17.84
N LEU A 259 15.42 11.40 17.00
CA LEU A 259 14.47 12.49 16.69
C LEU A 259 13.24 12.48 17.61
N ASP A 260 13.13 11.46 18.44
CA ASP A 260 12.11 11.35 19.46
C ASP A 260 12.45 12.22 20.68
N ASP A 261 11.45 12.86 21.28
CA ASP A 261 11.64 13.73 22.43
C ASP A 261 11.15 13.12 23.76
N ASP A 262 10.56 11.91 23.72
CA ASP A 262 10.14 11.14 24.89
C ASP A 262 10.47 9.63 24.75
N HIS A 263 11.69 9.26 25.12
CA HIS A 263 12.15 7.87 25.08
C HIS A 263 11.51 6.94 26.13
N SER A 264 10.52 7.39 26.91
CA SER A 264 9.97 6.63 28.04
C SER A 264 8.63 5.93 27.75
N ASP A 265 7.93 6.34 26.69
CA ASP A 265 6.55 5.91 26.42
C ASP A 265 6.45 4.68 25.50
N GLY A 266 7.57 4.21 24.97
CA GLY A 266 7.66 3.06 24.08
C GLY A 266 7.12 3.33 22.67
N LYS A 267 7.11 4.59 22.24
CA LYS A 267 6.81 5.04 20.88
C LYS A 267 7.93 5.95 20.38
N ILE A 268 7.86 6.31 19.11
CA ILE A 268 8.72 7.33 18.51
C ILE A 268 7.79 8.38 17.94
N ASN A 269 7.79 9.59 18.48
CA ASN A 269 6.91 10.66 18.00
C ASN A 269 7.73 11.83 17.46
N ILE A 270 7.89 11.88 16.14
CA ILE A 270 8.67 12.90 15.48
C ILE A 270 7.82 14.16 15.32
N ARG A 271 8.06 15.15 16.16
CA ARG A 271 7.31 16.42 16.14
C ARG A 271 7.71 17.29 14.94
N PRO A 272 6.81 18.14 14.43
CA PRO A 272 7.13 19.07 13.33
C PRO A 272 8.34 19.98 13.60
N VAL A 273 8.60 20.34 14.86
CA VAL A 273 9.79 21.12 15.23
C VAL A 273 11.08 20.31 15.02
N ALA A 274 11.10 19.04 15.41
CA ALA A 274 12.25 18.16 15.17
C ALA A 274 12.49 17.97 13.65
N VAL A 275 11.42 17.84 12.86
CA VAL A 275 11.50 17.82 11.39
C VAL A 275 12.12 19.10 10.84
N GLY A 276 11.71 20.27 11.33
CA GLY A 276 12.28 21.55 10.91
C GLY A 276 13.77 21.70 11.24
N CYS A 277 14.21 21.22 12.41
CA CYS A 277 15.63 21.15 12.77
C CYS A 277 16.40 20.22 11.84
N LEU A 278 15.85 19.03 11.56
CA LEU A 278 16.45 18.03 10.67
C LEU A 278 16.62 18.57 9.24
N ASP A 279 15.61 19.24 8.70
CA ASP A 279 15.67 19.83 7.36
C ASP A 279 16.72 20.93 7.28
N THR A 280 16.84 21.75 8.33
CA THR A 280 17.90 22.77 8.43
C THR A 280 19.28 22.11 8.52
N ALA A 281 19.42 21.05 9.32
CA ALA A 281 20.66 20.31 9.47
C ALA A 281 21.10 19.66 8.15
N LYS A 282 20.18 19.00 7.43
CA LYS A 282 20.44 18.43 6.10
C LYS A 282 20.89 19.51 5.12
N ALA A 283 20.22 20.67 5.12
CA ALA A 283 20.56 21.78 4.26
C ALA A 283 21.94 22.40 4.57
N ASN A 284 22.30 22.52 5.86
CA ASN A 284 23.61 23.02 6.31
C ASN A 284 24.76 22.09 5.90
N LEU A 285 24.55 20.79 6.05
CA LEU A 285 25.54 19.78 5.67
C LEU A 285 25.65 19.62 4.16
N GLY A 286 24.56 19.87 3.42
CA GLY A 286 24.52 19.72 1.96
C GLY A 286 24.74 18.29 1.49
N ILE A 287 24.41 17.32 2.34
CA ILE A 287 24.56 15.88 2.08
C ILE A 287 23.22 15.24 1.73
N GLU A 288 23.26 14.21 0.90
CA GLU A 288 22.17 13.25 0.78
C GLU A 288 22.48 12.07 1.71
N VAL A 289 21.51 11.66 2.52
CA VAL A 289 21.75 10.70 3.61
C VAL A 289 21.88 9.30 3.03
N ASP A 290 23.08 8.72 3.11
CA ASP A 290 23.31 7.31 2.80
C ASP A 290 23.38 6.49 4.10
N PHE A 291 22.32 5.73 4.39
CA PHE A 291 22.27 4.88 5.58
C PHE A 291 23.34 3.78 5.63
N SER A 292 24.05 3.51 4.52
CA SER A 292 25.20 2.61 4.54
C SER A 292 26.46 3.24 5.16
N LEU A 293 26.50 4.56 5.26
CA LEU A 293 27.59 5.34 5.82
C LEU A 293 27.21 5.89 7.20
N GLU A 294 27.79 5.30 8.25
CA GLU A 294 27.53 5.72 9.63
C GLU A 294 27.88 7.19 9.89
N GLY A 295 28.94 7.70 9.25
CA GLY A 295 29.39 9.08 9.43
C GLY A 295 28.38 10.13 8.96
N ASP A 296 27.61 9.84 7.90
CA ASP A 296 26.59 10.78 7.39
C ASP A 296 25.43 10.89 8.37
N VAL A 297 25.01 9.76 8.93
CA VAL A 297 23.91 9.70 9.91
C VAL A 297 24.33 10.33 11.23
N GLU A 298 25.54 10.06 11.72
CA GLU A 298 26.06 10.67 12.94
C GLU A 298 26.18 12.20 12.80
N ALA A 299 26.72 12.68 11.67
CA ALA A 299 26.82 14.11 11.40
C ALA A 299 25.44 14.78 11.35
N LEU A 300 24.47 14.14 10.69
CA LEU A 300 23.10 14.66 10.61
C LEU A 300 22.43 14.75 11.98
N ILE A 301 22.58 13.72 12.82
CA ILE A 301 22.00 13.73 14.18
C ILE A 301 22.65 14.85 15.01
N LEU A 302 23.98 14.97 15.01
CA LEU A 302 24.68 16.01 15.78
C LEU A 302 24.27 17.43 15.35
N GLU A 303 24.20 17.68 14.05
CA GLU A 303 23.77 18.98 13.54
C GLU A 303 22.29 19.24 13.89
N THR A 304 21.43 18.21 13.82
CA THR A 304 20.01 18.34 14.19
C THR A 304 19.84 18.70 15.66
N LEU A 305 20.59 18.05 16.56
CA LEU A 305 20.61 18.38 17.98
C LEU A 305 21.01 19.83 18.20
N ALA A 306 22.09 20.29 17.55
CA ALA A 306 22.56 21.67 17.63
C ALA A 306 21.53 22.69 17.10
N MET A 307 20.83 22.36 16.01
CA MET A 307 19.77 23.22 15.46
C MET A 307 18.52 23.28 16.34
N CYS A 308 18.28 22.23 17.12
CA CYS A 308 17.17 22.15 18.05
C CYS A 308 17.47 22.76 19.42
N GLU A 309 18.72 23.12 19.74
CA GLU A 309 19.05 23.82 20.98
C GLU A 309 18.37 25.20 21.04
N GLY A 310 17.55 25.42 22.09
CA GLY A 310 16.85 26.69 22.29
C GLY A 310 15.58 26.87 21.46
N ASN A 311 15.02 25.77 20.93
CA ASN A 311 13.72 25.79 20.25
C ASN A 311 12.60 26.30 21.20
N PRO A 312 11.55 26.95 20.65
CA PRO A 312 10.47 27.53 21.44
C PRO A 312 9.58 26.51 22.16
N GLU A 313 9.61 25.23 21.74
CA GLU A 313 8.80 24.15 22.31
C GLU A 313 9.53 23.36 23.40
N SER A 314 10.78 23.72 23.71
CA SER A 314 11.66 23.03 24.66
C SER A 314 11.76 21.52 24.44
N ILE A 315 11.71 21.05 23.18
CA ILE A 315 11.95 19.64 22.88
C ILE A 315 13.41 19.29 23.20
N VAL A 316 13.61 18.16 23.86
CA VAL A 316 14.93 17.64 24.24
C VAL A 316 15.16 16.40 23.41
N LEU A 317 16.07 16.51 22.44
CA LEU A 317 16.49 15.39 21.62
C LEU A 317 17.79 14.82 22.20
N GLU A 318 17.92 13.50 22.18
CA GLU A 318 19.12 12.79 22.63
C GLU A 318 19.65 11.88 21.52
N MET A 319 20.97 11.83 21.35
CA MET A 319 21.56 10.88 20.41
C MET A 319 21.49 9.48 20.98
N VAL A 320 20.91 8.55 20.22
CA VAL A 320 20.88 7.12 20.55
C VAL A 320 22.06 6.40 19.91
N SER A 321 22.77 5.58 20.69
CA SER A 321 23.88 4.78 20.16
C SER A 321 23.40 3.65 19.24
N ALA A 322 24.27 3.13 18.39
CA ALA A 322 23.92 2.03 17.47
C ALA A 322 23.44 0.77 18.19
N ALA A 323 24.09 0.42 19.30
CA ALA A 323 23.75 -0.78 20.08
C ALA A 323 22.40 -0.62 20.80
N GLU A 324 22.13 0.57 21.34
CA GLU A 324 20.84 0.87 21.97
C GLU A 324 19.71 0.89 20.94
N ALA A 325 19.92 1.56 19.80
CA ALA A 325 18.94 1.62 18.73
C ALA A 325 18.57 0.24 18.20
N GLN A 326 19.56 -0.64 18.02
CA GLN A 326 19.35 -2.02 17.62
C GLN A 326 18.53 -2.80 18.68
N GLY A 327 18.88 -2.66 19.97
CA GLY A 327 18.16 -3.34 21.05
C GLY A 327 16.71 -2.87 21.18
N ASN A 328 16.47 -1.56 21.03
CA ASN A 328 15.13 -0.97 21.04
C ASN A 328 14.29 -1.43 19.85
N LEU A 329 14.89 -1.51 18.66
CA LEU A 329 14.24 -2.04 17.46
C LEU A 329 13.84 -3.50 17.66
N GLU A 330 14.74 -4.33 18.20
CA GLU A 330 14.43 -5.72 18.49
C GLU A 330 13.26 -5.84 19.49
N ALA A 331 13.26 -5.00 20.53
CA ALA A 331 12.18 -4.97 21.52
C ALA A 331 10.84 -4.55 20.90
N GLY A 332 10.82 -3.52 20.05
CA GLY A 332 9.61 -3.02 19.41
C GLY A 332 9.03 -3.97 18.35
N LEU A 333 9.88 -4.66 17.59
CA LEU A 333 9.45 -5.74 16.69
C LEU A 333 8.81 -6.92 17.45
N ASN A 334 9.41 -7.32 18.57
CA ASN A 334 8.87 -8.38 19.42
C ASN A 334 7.55 -7.97 20.09
N ALA A 335 7.47 -6.74 20.62
CA ALA A 335 6.28 -6.22 21.30
C ALA A 335 5.10 -6.04 20.34
N SER A 336 5.38 -5.59 19.11
CA SER A 336 4.36 -5.44 18.07
C SER A 336 3.86 -6.78 17.54
N GLY A 337 4.50 -7.91 17.85
CA GLY A 337 4.12 -9.22 17.33
C GLY A 337 4.41 -9.39 15.83
N ILE A 338 5.38 -8.65 15.30
CA ILE A 338 5.99 -8.93 13.99
C ILE A 338 6.86 -10.18 14.17
N PHE A 339 6.24 -11.36 14.17
CA PHE A 339 6.96 -12.62 14.16
C PHE A 339 7.44 -12.91 12.74
N ARG A 340 8.60 -12.37 12.38
CA ARG A 340 9.30 -12.78 11.15
C ARG A 340 10.16 -13.96 11.49
N LYS A 341 9.96 -15.07 10.77
CA LYS A 341 10.80 -16.25 10.87
C LYS A 341 12.24 -15.78 10.69
N ASN A 342 13.05 -15.98 11.72
CA ASN A 342 14.48 -15.86 11.61
C ASN A 342 14.90 -16.79 10.46
N VAL A 343 15.26 -16.22 9.30
CA VAL A 343 15.98 -16.97 8.26
C VAL A 343 17.44 -16.92 8.67
N SER A 344 17.76 -17.51 9.82
CA SER A 344 19.14 -17.60 10.27
C SER A 344 19.90 -18.38 9.20
N LYS A 345 20.91 -17.76 8.61
CA LYS A 345 21.88 -18.43 7.71
C LYS A 345 22.83 -19.36 8.50
N THR A 346 22.59 -19.56 9.78
CA THR A 346 23.29 -20.51 10.64
C THR A 346 22.36 -21.69 10.92
N GLU A 347 22.90 -22.89 10.67
CA GLU A 347 22.19 -24.19 10.67
C GLU A 347 21.60 -24.62 12.02
N ASP A 348 21.86 -23.87 13.11
CA ASP A 348 21.79 -24.41 14.47
C ASP A 348 20.57 -23.94 15.29
N TRP A 349 19.66 -23.16 14.72
CA TRP A 349 18.43 -22.75 15.38
C TRP A 349 17.19 -23.06 14.52
N GLY A 350 16.90 -24.35 14.38
CA GLY A 350 15.57 -24.79 13.99
C GLY A 350 14.58 -24.47 15.11
N GLU A 351 13.73 -23.45 14.94
CA GLU A 351 12.66 -23.17 15.88
C GLU A 351 11.65 -24.33 15.91
N THR A 352 11.44 -24.91 17.09
CA THR A 352 10.51 -26.02 17.36
C THR A 352 9.04 -25.60 17.45
N LYS A 353 8.70 -24.34 17.14
CA LYS A 353 7.33 -23.82 17.15
C LYS A 353 6.84 -23.48 15.75
N GLN A 354 6.94 -24.45 14.84
CA GLN A 354 6.08 -24.42 13.67
C GLN A 354 4.66 -24.79 14.10
N LYS A 355 3.75 -23.81 14.08
CA LYS A 355 2.32 -24.11 14.06
C LYS A 355 1.97 -24.61 12.65
N LEU A 356 2.36 -25.85 12.36
CA LEU A 356 1.78 -26.60 11.26
C LEU A 356 0.30 -26.77 11.59
N GLU A 357 -0.58 -26.06 10.89
CA GLU A 357 -1.99 -26.45 10.84
C GLU A 357 -2.09 -27.75 10.05
N VAL A 358 -1.75 -28.85 10.72
CA VAL A 358 -2.09 -30.19 10.23
C VAL A 358 -3.58 -30.33 10.43
N MET A 359 -4.36 -30.31 9.35
CA MET A 359 -5.75 -30.76 9.37
C MET A 359 -5.71 -32.30 9.35
N PRO A 360 -5.98 -33.02 10.45
CA PRO A 360 -6.03 -34.47 10.39
C PRO A 360 -7.26 -34.87 9.57
N VAL A 361 -7.05 -35.36 8.36
CA VAL A 361 -8.07 -36.07 7.58
C VAL A 361 -8.02 -37.52 8.02
N TYR A 362 -9.10 -38.00 8.65
CA TYR A 362 -9.23 -39.40 9.06
C TYR A 362 -9.43 -40.27 7.82
N PHE A 363 -8.49 -41.18 7.56
CA PHE A 363 -8.67 -42.24 6.58
C PHE A 363 -9.05 -43.54 7.29
N PRO A 364 -10.08 -44.26 6.83
CA PRO A 364 -10.35 -45.61 7.31
C PRO A 364 -9.15 -46.50 6.97
N GLY A 365 -8.63 -47.24 7.95
CA GLY A 365 -7.58 -48.22 7.70
C GLY A 365 -8.08 -49.28 6.72
N MET A 366 -7.26 -49.66 5.74
CA MET A 366 -7.58 -50.75 4.81
C MET A 366 -6.56 -51.87 4.95
N ARG A 367 -7.03 -53.12 4.89
CA ARG A 367 -6.19 -54.31 4.77
C ARG A 367 -5.60 -54.41 3.35
N SER A 368 -4.55 -55.21 3.16
CA SER A 368 -3.90 -55.39 1.85
C SER A 368 -4.82 -55.98 0.76
N ASN A 369 -5.96 -56.56 1.15
CA ASN A 369 -6.98 -57.06 0.23
C ASN A 369 -8.02 -55.99 -0.17
N GLY A 370 -7.87 -54.74 0.29
CA GLY A 370 -8.74 -53.61 -0.04
C GLY A 370 -9.98 -53.44 0.86
N ASN A 371 -10.21 -54.33 1.81
CA ASN A 371 -11.32 -54.21 2.76
C ASN A 371 -10.94 -53.35 3.98
N PRO A 372 -11.89 -52.65 4.63
CA PRO A 372 -11.62 -51.88 5.83
C PRO A 372 -11.02 -52.72 6.97
N SER A 373 -10.15 -52.14 7.79
CA SER A 373 -9.59 -52.78 8.98
C SER A 373 -10.57 -52.69 10.16
N LEU A 374 -10.89 -53.84 10.74
CA LEU A 374 -11.70 -53.97 11.96
C LEU A 374 -10.87 -53.58 13.20
N CYS A 375 -11.46 -52.81 14.11
CA CYS A 375 -10.86 -52.50 15.42
C CYS A 375 -11.31 -53.46 16.51
N TYR A 376 -12.59 -53.84 16.49
CA TYR A 376 -13.18 -54.76 17.44
C TYR A 376 -14.24 -55.59 16.72
N ASP A 377 -14.09 -56.90 16.83
CA ASP A 377 -15.01 -57.92 16.33
C ASP A 377 -15.62 -58.59 17.55
N GLU A 378 -16.91 -58.35 17.79
CA GLU A 378 -17.59 -58.86 18.99
C GLU A 378 -17.94 -60.35 18.87
N ASN A 379 -18.11 -60.85 17.65
CA ASN A 379 -18.60 -62.20 17.39
C ASN A 379 -17.46 -63.21 17.08
N GLY A 380 -16.26 -62.71 16.75
CA GLY A 380 -15.03 -63.46 16.49
C GLY A 380 -14.98 -64.17 15.13
N ASP A 381 -15.83 -63.79 14.18
CA ASP A 381 -15.95 -64.44 12.87
C ASP A 381 -15.02 -63.84 11.79
N LYS A 382 -14.36 -62.72 12.10
CA LYS A 382 -13.42 -62.00 11.24
C LYS A 382 -14.05 -61.41 9.96
N LEU A 383 -15.38 -61.30 9.90
CA LEU A 383 -16.11 -60.48 8.94
C LEU A 383 -16.57 -59.17 9.58
N TYR A 384 -16.99 -58.20 8.75
CA TYR A 384 -17.57 -56.95 9.24
C TYR A 384 -19.09 -57.05 9.16
N ASP A 385 -19.75 -56.92 10.30
CA ASP A 385 -21.20 -56.75 10.40
C ASP A 385 -21.56 -55.32 10.79
N GLU A 386 -22.27 -54.64 9.88
CA GLU A 386 -22.68 -53.25 10.05
C GLU A 386 -23.63 -53.09 11.26
N GLY A 387 -23.18 -52.37 12.28
CA GLY A 387 -23.93 -52.10 13.51
C GLY A 387 -23.57 -52.99 14.71
N VAL A 388 -22.72 -54.01 14.51
CA VAL A 388 -22.16 -54.85 15.59
C VAL A 388 -20.66 -54.58 15.73
N ASP A 389 -19.94 -54.50 14.62
CA ASP A 389 -18.48 -54.31 14.65
C ASP A 389 -18.05 -52.86 14.49
N THR A 390 -16.89 -52.51 15.06
CA THR A 390 -16.35 -51.15 15.03
C THR A 390 -15.16 -51.04 14.09
N LEU A 391 -15.21 -50.08 13.15
CA LEU A 391 -14.12 -49.77 12.22
C LEU A 391 -12.97 -49.06 12.92
N GLY A 392 -11.74 -49.41 12.54
CA GLY A 392 -10.54 -48.81 13.10
C GLY A 392 -10.05 -47.57 12.38
N VAL A 393 -9.84 -46.50 13.15
CA VAL A 393 -9.07 -45.32 12.74
C VAL A 393 -7.65 -45.44 13.30
N PRO A 394 -6.60 -45.33 12.47
CA PRO A 394 -5.26 -45.79 12.83
C PRO A 394 -4.41 -44.81 13.67
N TYR A 395 -4.97 -43.98 14.56
CA TYR A 395 -4.12 -43.21 15.48
C TYR A 395 -4.67 -43.01 16.89
N GLU A 396 -3.77 -43.19 17.86
CA GLU A 396 -3.96 -43.11 19.32
C GLU A 396 -3.89 -41.66 19.81
N GLU A 397 -4.73 -41.30 20.80
CA GLU A 397 -4.41 -40.22 21.74
C GLU A 397 -3.76 -40.83 23.00
N TRP A 398 -2.56 -40.38 23.35
CA TRP A 398 -1.89 -40.76 24.59
C TRP A 398 -2.71 -40.29 25.80
N ARG A 399 -3.48 -41.18 26.42
CA ARG A 399 -4.03 -40.96 27.78
C ARG A 399 -3.21 -41.73 28.80
N MET A 400 -2.81 -41.05 29.87
CA MET A 400 -2.22 -41.70 31.04
C MET A 400 -3.23 -42.70 31.62
N PRO A 401 -2.81 -43.92 32.00
CA PRO A 401 -3.73 -44.94 32.50
C PRO A 401 -4.37 -44.50 33.82
N ASP A 402 -5.67 -44.78 33.95
CA ASP A 402 -6.39 -44.71 35.22
C ASP A 402 -5.72 -45.66 36.23
N PRO A 403 -5.25 -45.17 37.40
CA PRO A 403 -4.53 -45.98 38.37
C PRO A 403 -5.39 -47.10 39.00
N THR A 404 -6.68 -47.18 38.70
CA THR A 404 -7.57 -48.20 39.27
C THR A 404 -7.88 -49.39 38.36
N THR A 405 -7.71 -49.28 37.04
CA THR A 405 -8.05 -50.37 36.10
C THR A 405 -6.91 -50.77 35.16
N GLY A 406 -5.90 -49.93 34.95
CA GLY A 406 -4.64 -50.33 34.31
C GLY A 406 -4.70 -50.86 32.87
N GLU A 407 -5.85 -50.82 32.19
CA GLU A 407 -6.00 -51.32 30.81
C GLU A 407 -6.34 -50.18 29.84
N SER A 408 -5.36 -49.80 29.01
CA SER A 408 -5.60 -49.16 27.73
C SER A 408 -5.58 -50.25 26.65
N VAL A 409 -6.72 -50.53 26.01
CA VAL A 409 -6.79 -51.51 24.93
C VAL A 409 -6.11 -50.92 23.69
N VAL A 410 -4.98 -51.51 23.31
CA VAL A 410 -4.19 -51.10 22.14
C VAL A 410 -4.79 -51.75 20.90
N CYS A 411 -5.21 -50.92 19.94
CA CYS A 411 -5.57 -51.37 18.59
C CYS A 411 -4.30 -51.43 17.74
N ASP A 412 -3.48 -52.48 17.88
CA ASP A 412 -2.37 -52.73 16.95
C ASP A 412 -2.87 -53.62 15.80
N PRO A 413 -3.02 -53.07 14.57
CA PRO A 413 -3.48 -53.83 13.42
C PRO A 413 -2.48 -54.92 12.97
N ARG A 414 -1.32 -55.06 13.62
CA ARG A 414 -0.30 -56.09 13.34
C ARG A 414 -0.37 -57.31 14.27
N ILE A 415 -1.18 -57.27 15.33
CA ILE A 415 -1.36 -58.43 16.20
C ILE A 415 -2.49 -59.28 15.60
N GLU A 416 -2.12 -60.41 15.00
CA GLU A 416 -3.09 -61.41 14.56
C GLU A 416 -3.76 -62.05 15.78
N GLY A 417 -5.03 -61.72 16.00
CA GLY A 417 -6.00 -62.55 16.71
C GLY A 417 -6.87 -63.30 15.71
#